data_AF-A0A1F6V1U8-F1
#
_entry.id   AF-A0A1F6V1U8-F1
#
_cell.length_a   1.000
_cell.length_b   1.000
_cell.length_c   1.000
_cell.angle_alpha   90.00
_cell.angle_beta   90.00
_cell.angle_gamma   90.00
#
_symmetry.space_group_name_H-M   'P 1'
#
loop_
_entity.id
_entity.type
_entity.pdbx_description
1 polymer ?
#
loop_
_entity_poly.entity_id
_entity_poly.type
_entity_poly.pdbx_seq_one_letter_code
_entity_poly.pdbx_strand_id
1 'polypeptide(L)'
;MDKDILTKTVSRLTASPKGILAIDESLGTCRGRFEKLGVPFTEEKRREYRELLITTPGIEEYISGYILVSETALQKTKNNILFTDILNQKGICVGVTAYTGYSVFDTVNEVKQEITEGLSDFAQRIKEYKKAGAVFSKWREMIRIGENLPTEEFLIESAKRLAQYALICQAEDIVPIVEPEVMIDGNHSIEKCYEVTAHNLKIVFDELKSAGVFLPGIILKTSMVLSGKDAQNRASVKDVAKMTIKCLKENVPKEVGGIVFLSGGQSDEEASLHLDTMSKLGGLPWHLTFSYGRAIQNLALQSWAKNPEDVASAQRLLLESAKRNSLASVGKYK
;
A
#
# COMPACT_ATOMS: atom_id res chain seq x y z
N MET A 1 20.07 -11.52 -6.75
CA MET A 1 19.04 -11.94 -5.78
C MET A 1 19.66 -12.73 -4.64
N ASP A 2 19.84 -12.06 -3.52
CA ASP A 2 20.11 -12.64 -2.21
C ASP A 2 18.78 -12.90 -1.48
N LYS A 3 18.46 -14.18 -1.27
CA LYS A 3 17.21 -14.61 -0.62
C LYS A 3 17.17 -14.25 0.87
N ASP A 4 18.31 -14.18 1.53
CA ASP A 4 18.40 -13.85 2.96
C ASP A 4 18.14 -12.35 3.18
N ILE A 5 18.65 -11.49 2.29
CA ILE A 5 18.35 -10.05 2.33
C ILE A 5 16.85 -9.79 2.16
N LEU A 6 16.23 -10.46 1.19
CA LEU A 6 14.79 -10.30 0.92
C LEU A 6 13.95 -10.75 2.12
N THR A 7 14.18 -11.96 2.63
CA THR A 7 13.42 -12.50 3.77
C THR A 7 13.61 -11.69 5.05
N LYS A 8 14.84 -11.25 5.36
CA LYS A 8 15.10 -10.35 6.50
C LYS A 8 14.39 -9.01 6.35
N THR A 9 14.34 -8.46 5.13
CA THR A 9 13.64 -7.19 4.86
C THR A 9 12.13 -7.34 5.01
N VAL A 10 11.55 -8.43 4.50
CA VAL A 10 10.16 -8.79 4.73
C VAL A 10 9.86 -8.85 6.23
N SER A 11 10.66 -9.58 7.03
CA SER A 11 10.44 -9.69 8.48
C SER A 11 10.49 -8.35 9.20
N ARG A 12 11.37 -7.42 8.78
CA ARG A 12 11.41 -6.06 9.34
C ARG A 12 10.15 -5.26 8.97
N LEU A 13 9.71 -5.33 7.71
CA LEU A 13 8.54 -4.62 7.21
C LEU A 13 7.24 -5.10 7.85
N THR A 14 7.14 -6.37 8.20
CA THR A 14 5.95 -6.98 8.80
C THR A 14 6.07 -7.21 10.31
N ALA A 15 7.08 -6.62 10.94
CA ALA A 15 7.33 -6.75 12.37
C ALA A 15 6.15 -6.22 13.20
N SER A 16 5.63 -7.04 14.11
CA SER A 16 4.56 -6.65 15.03
C SER A 16 5.09 -5.68 16.11
N PRO A 17 4.31 -4.64 16.53
CA PRO A 17 2.97 -4.26 16.08
C PRO A 17 2.97 -3.24 14.93
N LYS A 18 4.02 -3.18 14.11
CA LYS A 18 4.22 -2.10 13.12
C LYS A 18 3.52 -2.37 11.79
N GLY A 19 3.36 -1.32 11.00
CA GLY A 19 2.93 -1.39 9.60
C GLY A 19 3.66 -0.38 8.72
N ILE A 20 3.19 -0.21 7.49
CA ILE A 20 3.81 0.64 6.48
C ILE A 20 2.99 1.92 6.30
N LEU A 21 3.67 3.08 6.25
CA LEU A 21 3.05 4.35 5.91
C LEU A 21 3.27 4.66 4.42
N ALA A 22 2.18 4.69 3.65
CA ALA A 22 2.21 4.99 2.23
C ALA A 22 2.06 6.50 2.01
N ILE A 23 3.12 7.18 1.56
CA ILE A 23 3.16 8.62 1.22
C ILE A 23 3.57 8.84 -0.24
N ASP A 24 3.30 7.82 -1.08
CA ASP A 24 3.63 7.74 -2.49
C ASP A 24 2.47 8.23 -3.37
N GLU A 25 1.75 9.25 -2.92
CA GLU A 25 0.68 9.83 -3.74
C GLU A 25 1.23 10.31 -5.08
N SER A 26 0.57 9.92 -6.17
CA SER A 26 0.81 10.54 -7.47
C SER A 26 0.60 12.05 -7.37
N LEU A 27 1.21 12.81 -8.28
CA LEU A 27 1.03 14.27 -8.34
C LEU A 27 -0.46 14.65 -8.46
N GLY A 28 -1.25 13.88 -9.24
CA GLY A 28 -2.69 14.09 -9.35
C GLY A 28 -3.44 13.84 -8.04
N THR A 29 -3.13 12.74 -7.34
CA THR A 29 -3.72 12.44 -6.03
C THR A 29 -3.34 13.48 -4.98
N CYS A 30 -2.06 13.89 -4.92
CA CYS A 30 -1.58 14.92 -4.02
C CYS A 30 -2.26 16.27 -4.28
N ARG A 31 -2.37 16.65 -5.57
CA ARG A 31 -3.07 17.87 -6.00
C ARG A 31 -4.51 17.89 -5.51
N GLY A 32 -5.27 16.83 -5.77
CA GLY A 32 -6.67 16.75 -5.34
C GLY A 32 -6.85 16.77 -3.82
N ARG A 33 -5.85 16.32 -3.04
CA ARG A 33 -5.87 16.47 -1.57
C ARG A 33 -5.59 17.91 -1.13
N PHE A 34 -4.61 18.57 -1.75
CA PHE A 34 -4.22 19.95 -1.43
C PHE A 34 -5.31 20.96 -1.81
N GLU A 35 -5.90 20.82 -3.00
CA GLU A 35 -6.98 21.69 -3.48
C GLU A 35 -8.20 21.68 -2.55
N LYS A 36 -8.59 20.51 -2.05
CA LYS A 36 -9.70 20.37 -1.08
C LYS A 36 -9.48 21.13 0.23
N LEU A 37 -8.23 21.42 0.57
CA LEU A 37 -7.83 22.11 1.80
C LEU A 37 -7.31 23.52 1.54
N GLY A 38 -7.39 24.01 0.29
CA GLY A 38 -6.88 25.34 -0.07
C GLY A 38 -5.35 25.46 -0.03
N VAL A 39 -4.62 24.35 -0.04
CA VAL A 39 -3.15 24.35 -0.04
C VAL A 39 -2.64 24.55 -1.47
N PRO A 40 -1.71 25.51 -1.72
CA PRO A 40 -1.11 25.67 -3.04
C PRO A 40 -0.38 24.41 -3.50
N PHE A 41 -0.62 23.99 -4.74
CA PHE A 41 0.07 22.83 -5.33
C PHE A 41 1.44 23.22 -5.89
N THR A 42 2.43 23.39 -5.02
CA THR A 42 3.83 23.66 -5.38
C THR A 42 4.75 22.53 -4.91
N GLU A 43 5.94 22.43 -5.50
CA GLU A 43 6.96 21.48 -5.03
C GLU A 43 7.33 21.73 -3.56
N GLU A 44 7.48 23.00 -3.18
CA GLU A 44 7.81 23.37 -1.81
C GLU A 44 6.74 22.92 -0.80
N LYS A 45 5.45 23.07 -1.12
CA LYS A 45 4.37 22.59 -0.24
C LYS A 45 4.33 21.07 -0.15
N ARG A 46 4.64 20.37 -1.24
CA ARG A 46 4.82 18.90 -1.21
C ARG A 46 6.01 18.52 -0.34
N ARG A 47 7.13 19.24 -0.44
CA ARG A 47 8.33 19.04 0.37
C ARG A 47 8.05 19.23 1.86
N GLU A 48 7.48 20.38 2.24
CA GLU A 48 7.11 20.72 3.63
C GLU A 48 6.23 19.64 4.26
N TYR A 49 5.19 19.21 3.54
CA TYR A 49 4.29 18.18 4.05
C TYR A 49 5.00 16.83 4.21
N ARG A 50 5.84 16.41 3.24
CA ARG A 50 6.61 15.16 3.34
C ARG A 50 7.65 15.23 4.46
N GLU A 51 8.30 16.38 4.64
CA GLU A 51 9.23 16.63 5.75
C GLU A 51 8.52 16.46 7.10
N LEU A 52 7.30 17.00 7.26
CA LEU A 52 6.49 16.81 8.47
C LEU A 52 6.24 15.33 8.77
N LEU A 53 5.83 14.54 7.76
CA LEU A 53 5.54 13.12 7.91
C LEU A 53 6.79 12.30 8.27
N ILE A 54 7.93 12.61 7.65
CA ILE A 54 9.19 11.86 7.81
C ILE A 54 9.89 12.22 9.12
N THR A 55 9.81 13.48 9.55
CA THR A 55 10.48 13.97 10.76
C THR A 55 9.67 13.75 12.04
N THR A 56 8.48 13.12 11.96
CA THR A 56 7.64 12.85 13.13
C THR A 56 8.40 12.05 14.19
N PRO A 57 8.59 12.58 15.41
CA PRO A 57 9.28 11.87 16.49
C PRO A 57 8.49 10.64 16.98
N GLY A 58 9.18 9.53 17.26
CA GLY A 58 8.59 8.32 17.84
C GLY A 58 7.74 7.47 16.87
N ILE A 59 7.57 7.88 15.61
CA ILE A 59 6.75 7.14 14.64
C ILE A 59 7.32 5.75 14.33
N GLU A 60 8.64 5.57 14.47
CA GLU A 60 9.33 4.29 14.34
C GLU A 60 8.85 3.22 15.32
N GLU A 61 8.13 3.57 16.39
CA GLU A 61 7.47 2.59 17.28
C GLU A 61 6.33 1.84 16.57
N TYR A 62 5.68 2.49 15.60
CA TYR A 62 4.43 2.02 14.97
C TYR A 62 4.59 1.77 13.47
N ILE A 63 5.61 2.35 12.83
CA ILE A 63 5.85 2.25 11.39
C ILE A 63 7.19 1.55 11.14
N SER A 64 7.16 0.50 10.33
CA SER A 64 8.32 -0.29 9.91
C SER A 64 8.89 0.16 8.57
N GLY A 65 8.09 0.80 7.73
CA GLY A 65 8.52 1.27 6.42
C GLY A 65 7.68 2.42 5.87
N TYR A 66 8.29 3.23 5.02
CA TYR A 66 7.62 4.29 4.26
C TYR A 66 7.67 3.98 2.77
N ILE A 67 6.55 4.12 2.06
CA ILE A 67 6.52 4.10 0.59
C ILE A 67 6.53 5.53 0.10
N LEU A 68 7.51 5.87 -0.73
CA LEU A 68 7.74 7.19 -1.29
C LEU A 68 7.43 7.23 -2.79
N VAL A 69 7.04 8.39 -3.30
CA VAL A 69 7.11 8.70 -4.73
C VAL A 69 8.56 9.07 -5.10
N SER A 70 8.96 8.85 -6.35
CA SER A 70 10.33 9.14 -6.84
C SER A 70 10.83 10.54 -6.50
N GLU A 71 9.95 11.56 -6.60
CA GLU A 71 10.25 12.94 -6.18
C GLU A 71 10.73 12.96 -4.72
N THR A 72 9.94 12.42 -3.80
CA THR A 72 10.24 12.41 -2.36
C THR A 72 11.47 11.56 -2.02
N ALA A 73 11.70 10.45 -2.73
CA ALA A 73 12.85 9.59 -2.50
C ALA A 73 14.20 10.29 -2.77
N LEU A 74 14.20 11.31 -3.63
CA LEU A 74 15.38 12.11 -3.99
C LEU A 74 15.36 13.53 -3.39
N GLN A 75 14.28 13.87 -2.68
CA GLN A 75 14.07 15.19 -2.09
C GLN A 75 14.73 15.31 -0.72
N LYS A 76 15.02 16.56 -0.36
CA LYS A 76 15.69 16.92 0.88
C LYS A 76 14.82 17.82 1.75
N THR A 77 15.08 17.75 3.05
CA THR A 77 14.65 18.73 4.06
C THR A 77 15.12 20.15 3.72
N LYS A 78 14.59 21.13 4.45
CA LYS A 78 15.01 22.54 4.33
C LYS A 78 16.49 22.72 4.68
N ASN A 79 17.00 21.81 5.51
CA ASN A 79 18.38 21.76 5.97
C ASN A 79 19.28 20.85 5.12
N ASN A 80 18.86 20.53 3.88
CA ASN A 80 19.63 19.78 2.88
C ASN A 80 19.99 18.32 3.29
N ILE A 81 19.26 17.74 4.24
CA ILE A 81 19.31 16.31 4.61
C ILE A 81 18.35 15.53 3.71
N LEU A 82 18.80 14.41 3.13
CA LEU A 82 17.97 13.54 2.31
C LEU A 82 16.87 12.87 3.17
N PHE A 83 15.65 12.82 2.65
CA PHE A 83 14.54 12.21 3.38
C PHE A 83 14.76 10.73 3.71
N THR A 84 15.39 9.99 2.80
CA THR A 84 15.70 8.57 3.01
C THR A 84 16.75 8.38 4.12
N ASP A 85 17.70 9.29 4.27
CA ASP A 85 18.69 9.24 5.37
C ASP A 85 18.02 9.37 6.73
N ILE A 86 17.01 10.23 6.87
CA ILE A 86 16.26 10.41 8.12
C ILE A 86 15.50 9.12 8.48
N LEU A 87 14.84 8.50 7.50
CA LEU A 87 14.13 7.25 7.70
C LEU A 87 15.10 6.12 8.10
N ASN A 88 16.25 6.02 7.43
CA ASN A 88 17.29 5.05 7.74
C ASN A 88 17.86 5.25 9.16
N GLN A 89 18.11 6.50 9.58
CA GLN A 89 18.55 6.82 10.95
C GLN A 89 17.52 6.42 12.01
N LYS A 90 16.22 6.50 11.69
CA LYS A 90 15.12 6.01 12.54
C LYS A 90 14.95 4.48 12.52
N GLY A 91 15.73 3.76 11.70
CA GLY A 91 15.56 2.32 11.49
C GLY A 91 14.30 1.95 10.73
N ILE A 92 13.68 2.90 10.01
CA ILE A 92 12.50 2.70 9.18
C ILE A 92 12.95 2.33 7.77
N CYS A 93 12.40 1.26 7.21
CA CYS A 93 12.71 0.83 5.85
C CYS A 93 12.21 1.86 4.83
N VAL A 94 13.04 2.18 3.84
CA VAL A 94 12.67 3.05 2.72
C VAL A 94 12.18 2.20 1.55
N GLY A 95 11.03 2.56 0.98
CA GLY A 95 10.53 1.99 -0.25
C GLY A 95 10.11 3.06 -1.24
N VAL A 96 10.21 2.75 -2.53
CA VAL A 96 9.87 3.70 -3.61
C VAL A 96 8.91 3.04 -4.59
N THR A 97 7.82 3.72 -4.92
CA THR A 97 6.85 3.25 -5.91
C THR A 97 7.50 3.16 -7.30
N ALA A 98 7.17 2.11 -8.05
CA ALA A 98 7.61 1.93 -9.42
C ALA A 98 6.74 2.70 -10.43
N TYR A 99 5.56 3.15 -9.98
CA TYR A 99 4.55 3.86 -10.75
C TYR A 99 5.09 5.09 -11.49
N THR A 100 4.76 5.21 -12.78
CA THR A 100 4.93 6.47 -13.54
C THR A 100 3.62 7.01 -14.10
N GLY A 101 2.58 6.19 -14.20
CA GLY A 101 1.32 6.56 -14.83
C GLY A 101 0.37 5.38 -14.94
N TYR A 102 -0.80 5.65 -15.49
CA TYR A 102 -1.75 4.64 -15.95
C TYR A 102 -2.06 4.89 -17.42
N SER A 103 -2.31 3.83 -18.17
CA SER A 103 -2.85 3.88 -19.53
C SER A 103 -4.15 3.07 -19.59
N VAL A 104 -5.05 3.40 -20.53
CA VAL A 104 -6.28 2.63 -20.70
C VAL A 104 -5.93 1.32 -21.41
N PHE A 105 -6.25 0.20 -20.77
CA PHE A 105 -6.12 -1.13 -21.35
C PHE A 105 -7.29 -1.42 -22.29
N ASP A 106 -8.51 -1.34 -21.76
CA ASP A 106 -9.75 -1.46 -22.51
C ASP A 106 -10.87 -0.60 -21.88
N THR A 107 -12.05 -0.62 -22.49
CA THR A 107 -13.25 0.02 -21.94
C THR A 107 -14.44 -0.89 -22.16
N VAL A 108 -15.12 -1.27 -21.08
CA VAL A 108 -16.31 -2.12 -21.08
C VAL A 108 -17.41 -1.38 -20.35
N ASN A 109 -18.58 -1.23 -20.98
CA ASN A 109 -19.74 -0.55 -20.38
C ASN A 109 -19.39 0.84 -19.80
N GLU A 110 -18.65 1.66 -20.58
CA GLU A 110 -18.16 2.99 -20.20
C GLU A 110 -17.17 3.03 -19.02
N VAL A 111 -16.82 1.87 -18.45
CA VAL A 111 -15.82 1.75 -17.39
C VAL A 111 -14.47 1.41 -18.02
N LYS A 112 -13.49 2.27 -17.78
CA LYS A 112 -12.10 2.07 -18.24
C LYS A 112 -11.38 1.11 -17.30
N GLN A 113 -10.81 0.04 -17.84
CA GLN A 113 -9.76 -0.70 -17.14
C GLN A 113 -8.42 -0.06 -17.48
N GLU A 114 -7.63 0.22 -16.45
CA GLU A 114 -6.38 0.96 -16.58
C GLU A 114 -5.24 0.05 -16.16
N ILE A 115 -4.19 0.00 -16.97
CA ILE A 115 -2.97 -0.74 -16.67
C ILE A 115 -1.89 0.22 -16.17
N THR A 116 -1.06 -0.27 -15.25
CA THR A 116 -0.03 0.55 -14.64
C THR A 116 1.20 0.66 -15.51
N GLU A 117 1.76 1.86 -15.62
CA GLU A 117 2.96 2.14 -16.40
C GLU A 117 4.19 2.33 -15.52
N GLY A 118 5.36 2.07 -16.12
CA GLY A 118 6.67 2.34 -15.49
C GLY A 118 7.70 1.23 -15.60
N LEU A 119 7.40 0.06 -16.18
CA LEU A 119 8.35 -1.08 -16.24
C LEU A 119 9.52 -0.86 -17.20
N SER A 120 9.32 -0.08 -18.27
CA SER A 120 10.29 0.07 -19.36
C SER A 120 11.67 0.57 -18.89
N ASP A 121 11.70 1.49 -17.92
CA ASP A 121 12.91 2.06 -17.35
C ASP A 121 13.14 1.63 -15.88
N PHE A 122 12.28 0.78 -15.31
CA PHE A 122 12.27 0.50 -13.87
C PHE A 122 13.56 -0.18 -13.41
N ALA A 123 14.15 -1.07 -14.21
CA ALA A 123 15.40 -1.74 -13.90
C ALA A 123 16.58 -0.77 -13.71
N GLN A 124 16.52 0.42 -14.33
CA GLN A 124 17.50 1.48 -14.11
C GLN A 124 17.13 2.32 -12.87
N ARG A 125 15.88 2.75 -12.76
CA ARG A 125 15.41 3.59 -11.65
C ARG A 125 15.56 2.91 -10.29
N ILE A 126 15.28 1.61 -10.20
CA ILE A 126 15.40 0.86 -8.94
C ILE A 126 16.83 0.83 -8.38
N LYS A 127 17.85 0.87 -9.25
CA LYS A 127 19.26 0.96 -8.83
C LYS A 127 19.56 2.31 -8.18
N GLU A 128 18.96 3.38 -8.68
CA GLU A 128 19.07 4.71 -8.09
C GLU A 128 18.35 4.78 -6.74
N TYR A 129 17.17 4.17 -6.65
CA TYR A 129 16.45 4.07 -5.38
C TYR A 129 17.24 3.25 -4.35
N LYS A 130 17.84 2.13 -4.75
CA LYS A 130 18.72 1.32 -3.88
C LYS A 130 19.92 2.13 -3.39
N LYS A 131 20.55 2.92 -4.25
CA LYS A 131 21.63 3.86 -3.85
C LYS A 131 21.14 4.92 -2.86
N ALA A 132 19.89 5.37 -2.99
CA ALA A 132 19.25 6.28 -2.05
C ALA A 132 18.75 5.58 -0.75
N GLY A 133 19.03 4.29 -0.57
CA GLY A 133 18.70 3.53 0.64
C GLY A 133 17.38 2.76 0.60
N ALA A 134 16.70 2.69 -0.55
CA ALA A 134 15.51 1.87 -0.68
C ALA A 134 15.83 0.37 -0.55
N VAL A 135 14.98 -0.36 0.16
CA VAL A 135 15.07 -1.81 0.37
C VAL A 135 13.81 -2.56 -0.08
N PHE A 136 12.75 -1.82 -0.43
CA PHE A 136 11.53 -2.37 -1.01
C PHE A 136 10.94 -1.44 -2.06
N SER A 137 10.02 -1.95 -2.87
CA SER A 137 9.28 -1.15 -3.86
C SER A 137 7.81 -1.52 -3.82
N LYS A 138 6.99 -0.77 -4.57
CA LYS A 138 5.55 -1.01 -4.66
C LYS A 138 5.06 -0.87 -6.10
N TRP A 139 4.24 -1.83 -6.55
CA TRP A 139 3.51 -1.78 -7.81
C TRP A 139 2.05 -2.12 -7.57
N ARG A 140 1.15 -1.28 -8.09
CA ARG A 140 -0.30 -1.37 -7.85
C ARG A 140 -1.03 -1.54 -9.15
N GLU A 141 -1.91 -2.53 -9.25
CA GLU A 141 -2.89 -2.69 -10.33
C GLU A 141 -4.31 -2.49 -9.80
N MET A 142 -5.16 -1.82 -10.58
CA MET A 142 -6.53 -1.47 -10.18
C MET A 142 -7.56 -2.40 -10.83
N ILE A 143 -8.20 -3.24 -10.03
CA ILE A 143 -9.18 -4.21 -10.51
C ILE A 143 -10.58 -3.69 -10.20
N ARG A 144 -11.31 -3.28 -11.24
CA ARG A 144 -12.68 -2.73 -11.09
C ARG A 144 -13.71 -3.85 -11.15
N ILE A 145 -14.75 -3.73 -10.32
CA ILE A 145 -15.93 -4.60 -10.36
C ILE A 145 -17.05 -3.85 -11.09
N GLY A 146 -17.68 -4.51 -12.07
CA GLY A 146 -18.79 -3.96 -12.83
C GLY A 146 -19.48 -5.04 -13.65
N GLU A 147 -20.45 -4.64 -14.46
CA GLU A 147 -21.08 -5.55 -15.42
C GLU A 147 -20.03 -6.00 -16.46
N ASN A 148 -19.80 -7.31 -16.55
CA ASN A 148 -18.75 -7.94 -17.38
C ASN A 148 -17.32 -7.49 -17.05
N LEU A 149 -17.09 -7.02 -15.81
CA LEU A 149 -15.79 -6.57 -15.32
C LEU A 149 -15.41 -7.24 -13.99
N PRO A 150 -14.11 -7.49 -13.75
CA PRO A 150 -12.98 -7.27 -14.66
C PRO A 150 -12.95 -8.27 -15.83
N THR A 151 -12.34 -7.91 -16.97
CA THR A 151 -12.15 -8.87 -18.08
C THR A 151 -11.01 -9.84 -17.77
N GLU A 152 -11.11 -11.08 -18.26
CA GLU A 152 -10.06 -12.09 -18.05
C GLU A 152 -8.71 -11.66 -18.64
N GLU A 153 -8.73 -11.05 -19.83
CA GLU A 153 -7.54 -10.53 -20.50
C GLU A 153 -6.83 -9.46 -19.66
N PHE A 154 -7.60 -8.57 -19.02
CA PHE A 154 -7.06 -7.54 -18.13
C PHE A 154 -6.41 -8.16 -16.89
N LEU A 155 -7.06 -9.15 -16.25
CA LEU A 155 -6.50 -9.84 -15.08
C LEU A 155 -5.18 -10.54 -15.40
N ILE A 156 -5.10 -11.20 -16.55
CA ILE A 156 -3.89 -11.88 -17.00
C ILE A 156 -2.76 -10.88 -17.30
N GLU A 157 -3.04 -9.78 -18.01
CA GLU A 157 -2.01 -8.76 -18.30
C GLU A 157 -1.52 -8.07 -17.02
N SER A 158 -2.44 -7.71 -16.12
CA SER A 158 -2.13 -7.16 -14.80
C SER A 158 -1.20 -8.09 -13.99
N ALA A 159 -1.50 -9.39 -13.95
CA ALA A 159 -0.69 -10.39 -13.27
C ALA A 159 0.72 -10.52 -13.88
N LYS A 160 0.84 -10.51 -15.22
CA LYS A 160 2.14 -10.56 -15.92
C LYS A 160 3.03 -9.38 -15.55
N ARG A 161 2.46 -8.18 -15.51
CA ARG A 161 3.19 -6.96 -15.14
C ARG A 161 3.63 -6.99 -13.68
N LEU A 162 2.76 -7.45 -12.77
CA LEU A 162 3.12 -7.67 -11.36
C LEU A 162 4.28 -8.67 -11.22
N ALA A 163 4.31 -9.74 -12.01
CA ALA A 163 5.40 -10.70 -12.01
C ALA A 163 6.71 -10.14 -12.59
N GLN A 164 6.64 -9.44 -13.72
CA GLN A 164 7.80 -8.76 -14.30
C GLN A 164 8.39 -7.72 -13.33
N TYR A 165 7.54 -6.91 -12.71
CA TYR A 165 7.92 -5.97 -11.65
C TYR A 165 8.65 -6.69 -10.50
N ALA A 166 8.07 -7.79 -9.98
CA ALA A 166 8.63 -8.50 -8.85
C ALA A 166 10.02 -9.09 -9.17
N LEU A 167 10.21 -9.62 -10.38
CA LEU A 167 11.53 -10.10 -10.84
C LEU A 167 12.56 -8.98 -10.92
N ILE A 168 12.20 -7.80 -11.43
CA ILE A 168 13.09 -6.64 -11.48
C ILE A 168 13.53 -6.23 -10.07
N CYS A 169 12.59 -6.18 -9.12
CA CYS A 169 12.92 -5.90 -7.72
C CYS A 169 13.89 -6.92 -7.12
N GLN A 170 13.58 -8.20 -7.27
CA GLN A 170 14.37 -9.27 -6.67
C GLN A 170 15.76 -9.43 -7.30
N ALA A 171 15.91 -9.12 -8.59
CA ALA A 171 17.22 -9.06 -9.24
C ALA A 171 18.17 -8.08 -8.52
N GLU A 172 17.62 -7.02 -7.96
CA GLU A 172 18.33 -5.96 -7.24
C GLU A 172 18.20 -6.09 -5.71
N ASP A 173 17.80 -7.26 -5.18
CA ASP A 173 17.65 -7.54 -3.75
C ASP A 173 16.67 -6.58 -3.02
N ILE A 174 15.71 -6.04 -3.77
CA ILE A 174 14.63 -5.19 -3.27
C ILE A 174 13.38 -6.04 -3.08
N VAL A 175 12.70 -5.92 -1.95
CA VAL A 175 11.42 -6.61 -1.70
C VAL A 175 10.30 -5.97 -2.55
N PRO A 176 9.64 -6.71 -3.45
CA PRO A 176 8.46 -6.18 -4.14
C PRO A 176 7.22 -6.29 -3.25
N ILE A 177 6.56 -5.14 -3.04
CA ILE A 177 5.15 -5.11 -2.65
C ILE A 177 4.31 -5.25 -3.93
N VAL A 178 3.59 -6.36 -4.05
CA VAL A 178 2.70 -6.72 -5.15
C VAL A 178 1.29 -6.30 -4.74
N GLU A 179 0.68 -5.33 -5.44
CA GLU A 179 -0.60 -4.73 -5.04
C GLU A 179 -1.72 -4.90 -6.09
N PRO A 180 -2.38 -6.06 -6.18
CA PRO A 180 -3.57 -6.24 -7.00
C PRO A 180 -4.82 -5.76 -6.23
N GLU A 181 -5.14 -4.47 -6.31
CA GLU A 181 -6.24 -3.87 -5.54
C GLU A 181 -7.59 -4.08 -6.25
N VAL A 182 -8.49 -4.84 -5.62
CA VAL A 182 -9.90 -4.84 -5.99
C VAL A 182 -10.58 -3.60 -5.41
N MET A 183 -11.10 -2.76 -6.31
CA MET A 183 -11.63 -1.43 -6.00
C MET A 183 -12.98 -1.52 -5.27
N ILE A 184 -13.19 -0.63 -4.30
CA ILE A 184 -14.44 -0.55 -3.51
C ILE A 184 -15.59 0.13 -4.27
N ASP A 185 -15.33 0.77 -5.40
CA ASP A 185 -16.32 1.53 -6.16
C ASP A 185 -17.46 0.64 -6.68
N GLY A 186 -18.71 1.15 -6.61
CA GLY A 186 -19.91 0.46 -7.09
C GLY A 186 -20.82 -0.06 -5.98
N ASN A 187 -21.87 -0.80 -6.38
CA ASN A 187 -22.93 -1.31 -5.51
C ASN A 187 -22.88 -2.84 -5.29
N HIS A 188 -21.74 -3.46 -5.60
CA HIS A 188 -21.57 -4.91 -5.58
C HIS A 188 -21.67 -5.50 -4.16
N SER A 189 -22.10 -6.75 -4.05
CA SER A 189 -22.14 -7.46 -2.78
C SER A 189 -20.75 -7.91 -2.31
N ILE A 190 -20.63 -8.29 -1.04
CA ILE A 190 -19.38 -8.83 -0.51
C ILE A 190 -18.99 -10.16 -1.18
N GLU A 191 -19.98 -10.97 -1.58
CA GLU A 191 -19.77 -12.22 -2.31
C GLU A 191 -19.17 -11.96 -3.69
N LYS A 192 -19.63 -10.91 -4.39
CA LYS A 192 -19.03 -10.55 -5.68
C LYS A 192 -17.59 -10.07 -5.53
N CYS A 193 -17.31 -9.27 -4.49
CA CYS A 193 -15.94 -8.89 -4.17
C CYS A 193 -15.07 -10.11 -3.83
N TYR A 194 -15.60 -11.09 -3.08
CA TYR A 194 -14.91 -12.34 -2.78
C TYR A 194 -14.54 -13.12 -4.05
N GLU A 195 -15.51 -13.30 -4.95
CA GLU A 195 -15.34 -14.02 -6.21
C GLU A 195 -14.23 -13.38 -7.06
N VAL A 196 -14.30 -12.06 -7.28
CA VAL A 196 -13.30 -11.32 -8.06
C VAL A 196 -11.94 -11.35 -7.40
N THR A 197 -11.87 -11.18 -6.06
CA THR A 197 -10.61 -11.21 -5.32
C THR A 197 -9.97 -12.60 -5.39
N ALA A 198 -10.73 -13.66 -5.16
CA ALA A 198 -10.23 -15.04 -5.21
C ALA A 198 -9.69 -15.38 -6.61
N HIS A 199 -10.46 -15.08 -7.65
CA HIS A 199 -10.07 -15.33 -9.04
C HIS A 199 -8.80 -14.58 -9.42
N ASN A 200 -8.75 -13.27 -9.12
CA ASN A 200 -7.58 -12.44 -9.40
C ASN A 200 -6.32 -12.90 -8.62
N LEU A 201 -6.44 -13.22 -7.32
CA LEU A 201 -5.31 -13.73 -6.53
C LEU A 201 -4.77 -15.04 -7.11
N LYS A 202 -5.64 -15.94 -7.56
CA LYS A 202 -5.22 -17.18 -8.22
C LYS A 202 -4.38 -16.88 -9.47
N ILE A 203 -4.86 -16.01 -10.36
CA ILE A 203 -4.13 -15.62 -11.58
C ILE A 203 -2.77 -14.98 -11.22
N VAL A 204 -2.77 -14.04 -10.27
CA VAL A 204 -1.54 -13.37 -9.82
C VAL A 204 -0.51 -14.37 -9.30
N PHE A 205 -0.89 -15.30 -8.42
CA PHE A 205 0.06 -16.27 -7.87
C PHE A 205 0.47 -17.36 -8.85
N ASP A 206 -0.40 -17.75 -9.78
CA ASP A 206 -0.03 -18.65 -10.88
C ASP A 206 1.05 -17.99 -11.76
N GLU A 207 0.89 -16.72 -12.11
CA GLU A 207 1.86 -15.96 -12.92
C GLU A 207 3.17 -15.68 -12.17
N LEU A 208 3.11 -15.27 -10.89
CA LEU A 208 4.30 -15.08 -10.05
C LEU A 208 5.14 -16.37 -9.96
N LYS A 209 4.48 -17.52 -9.79
CA LYS A 209 5.16 -18.83 -9.75
C LYS A 209 5.73 -19.21 -11.10
N SER A 210 4.96 -19.05 -12.17
CA SER A 210 5.39 -19.33 -13.54
C SER A 210 6.63 -18.53 -13.94
N ALA A 211 6.65 -17.25 -13.56
CA ALA A 211 7.78 -16.34 -13.77
C ALA A 211 9.00 -16.64 -12.89
N GLY A 212 8.88 -17.51 -11.88
CA GLY A 212 9.97 -17.87 -10.97
C GLY A 212 10.25 -16.86 -9.85
N VAL A 213 9.25 -16.05 -9.46
CA VAL A 213 9.37 -15.09 -8.35
C VAL A 213 9.58 -15.83 -7.03
N PHE A 214 10.55 -15.37 -6.23
CA PHE A 214 10.80 -15.93 -4.90
C PHE A 214 9.75 -15.42 -3.90
N LEU A 215 8.67 -16.19 -3.70
CA LEU A 215 7.51 -15.80 -2.88
C LEU A 215 7.83 -15.43 -1.41
N PRO A 216 8.77 -16.09 -0.70
CA PRO A 216 9.17 -15.65 0.65
C PRO A 216 9.78 -14.25 0.69
N GLY A 217 10.26 -13.76 -0.45
CA GLY A 217 10.83 -12.42 -0.60
C GLY A 217 9.85 -11.37 -1.11
N ILE A 218 8.53 -11.64 -1.15
CA ILE A 218 7.52 -10.65 -1.54
C ILE A 218 6.61 -10.28 -0.37
N ILE A 219 5.93 -9.14 -0.49
CA ILE A 219 4.78 -8.77 0.34
C ILE A 219 3.57 -8.61 -0.57
N LEU A 220 2.46 -9.26 -0.22
CA LEU A 220 1.17 -9.00 -0.87
C LEU A 220 0.53 -7.79 -0.19
N LYS A 221 0.20 -6.76 -0.97
CA LYS A 221 -0.65 -5.66 -0.52
C LYS A 221 -2.01 -5.76 -1.19
N THR A 222 -3.07 -5.89 -0.42
CA THR A 222 -4.39 -6.18 -1.02
C THR A 222 -5.50 -5.44 -0.30
N SER A 223 -6.62 -5.24 -1.00
CA SER A 223 -7.85 -4.76 -0.38
C SER A 223 -8.45 -5.86 0.50
N MET A 224 -9.30 -5.43 1.44
CA MET A 224 -10.16 -6.37 2.16
C MET A 224 -11.32 -6.78 1.24
N VAL A 225 -11.93 -7.92 1.52
CA VAL A 225 -13.16 -8.36 0.82
C VAL A 225 -14.32 -7.55 1.40
N LEU A 226 -14.83 -6.61 0.61
CA LEU A 226 -15.80 -5.58 1.04
C LEU A 226 -17.05 -5.59 0.17
N SER A 227 -18.18 -5.14 0.72
CA SER A 227 -19.27 -4.66 -0.13
C SER A 227 -18.86 -3.36 -0.81
N GLY A 228 -19.39 -3.12 -2.01
CA GLY A 228 -19.19 -1.87 -2.73
C GLY A 228 -19.63 -0.68 -1.88
N LYS A 229 -18.96 0.46 -2.04
CA LYS A 229 -19.19 1.67 -1.23
C LYS A 229 -20.63 2.20 -1.37
N ASP A 230 -21.27 1.95 -2.52
CA ASP A 230 -22.62 2.41 -2.86
C ASP A 230 -23.68 1.31 -2.60
N ALA A 231 -23.29 0.16 -2.04
CA ALA A 231 -24.19 -0.93 -1.72
C ALA A 231 -25.10 -0.54 -0.53
N GLN A 232 -26.40 -0.83 -0.64
CA GLN A 232 -27.37 -0.54 0.43
C GLN A 232 -27.20 -1.47 1.65
N ASN A 233 -26.80 -2.72 1.40
CA ASN A 233 -26.62 -3.75 2.42
C ASN A 233 -25.12 -4.06 2.60
N ARG A 234 -24.36 -3.10 3.15
CA ARG A 234 -22.93 -3.31 3.40
C ARG A 234 -22.72 -4.36 4.49
N ALA A 235 -21.77 -5.26 4.26
CA ALA A 235 -21.42 -6.33 5.17
C ALA A 235 -20.93 -5.80 6.52
N SER A 236 -21.15 -6.59 7.58
CA SER A 236 -20.66 -6.25 8.92
C SER A 236 -19.13 -6.37 9.00
N VAL A 237 -18.52 -5.69 9.97
CA VAL A 237 -17.07 -5.78 10.25
C VAL A 237 -16.62 -7.24 10.44
N LYS A 238 -17.45 -8.05 11.09
CA LYS A 238 -17.19 -9.46 11.35
C LYS A 238 -17.21 -10.30 10.06
N ASP A 239 -18.14 -10.01 9.16
CA ASP A 239 -18.26 -10.75 7.90
C ASP A 239 -17.13 -10.37 6.95
N VAL A 240 -16.79 -9.09 6.85
CA VAL A 240 -15.60 -8.61 6.12
C VAL A 240 -14.34 -9.33 6.60
N ALA A 241 -14.10 -9.37 7.91
CA ALA A 241 -12.92 -10.02 8.47
C ALA A 241 -12.88 -11.52 8.16
N LYS A 242 -14.00 -12.23 8.33
CA LYS A 242 -14.08 -13.67 8.04
C LYS A 242 -13.89 -13.97 6.56
N MET A 243 -14.58 -13.24 5.68
CA MET A 243 -14.50 -13.46 4.23
C MET A 243 -13.13 -13.11 3.69
N THR A 244 -12.51 -12.04 4.18
CA THR A 244 -11.13 -11.67 3.81
C THR A 244 -10.15 -12.77 4.21
N ILE A 245 -10.14 -13.20 5.47
CA ILE A 245 -9.22 -14.26 5.93
C ILE A 245 -9.47 -15.59 5.20
N LYS A 246 -10.73 -15.94 4.93
CA LYS A 246 -11.07 -17.12 4.15
C LYS A 246 -10.49 -17.04 2.74
N CYS A 247 -10.73 -15.93 2.03
CA CYS A 247 -10.23 -15.71 0.68
C CYS A 247 -8.69 -15.84 0.61
N LEU A 248 -7.99 -15.22 1.57
CA LEU A 248 -6.53 -15.28 1.63
C LEU A 248 -6.03 -16.70 1.90
N LYS A 249 -6.62 -17.43 2.85
CA LYS A 249 -6.24 -18.83 3.16
C LYS A 249 -6.42 -19.78 1.97
N GLU A 250 -7.42 -19.51 1.13
CA GLU A 250 -7.72 -20.34 -0.04
C GLU A 250 -6.85 -20.01 -1.25
N ASN A 251 -6.42 -18.75 -1.43
CA ASN A 251 -5.82 -18.28 -2.68
C ASN A 251 -4.39 -17.73 -2.56
N VAL A 252 -3.87 -17.54 -1.35
CA VAL A 252 -2.49 -17.06 -1.12
C VAL A 252 -1.60 -18.24 -0.70
N PRO A 253 -0.42 -18.43 -1.32
CA PRO A 253 0.55 -19.46 -0.90
C PRO A 253 1.15 -19.15 0.48
N LYS A 254 1.30 -20.18 1.35
CA LYS A 254 1.77 -20.03 2.74
C LYS A 254 3.19 -19.46 2.84
N GLU A 255 3.99 -19.65 1.80
CA GLU A 255 5.36 -19.19 1.68
C GLU A 255 5.50 -17.69 1.36
N VAL A 256 4.42 -16.97 1.05
CA VAL A 256 4.46 -15.51 0.86
C VAL A 256 5.03 -14.83 2.11
N GLY A 257 5.92 -13.87 1.94
CA GLY A 257 6.64 -13.25 3.06
C GLY A 257 5.75 -12.54 4.09
N GLY A 258 4.69 -11.88 3.63
CA GLY A 258 3.68 -11.29 4.49
C GLY A 258 2.58 -10.56 3.72
N ILE A 259 1.54 -10.15 4.45
CA ILE A 259 0.36 -9.48 3.89
C ILE A 259 0.18 -8.13 4.59
N VAL A 260 0.00 -7.07 3.80
CA VAL A 260 -0.32 -5.73 4.30
C VAL A 260 -1.61 -5.23 3.66
N PHE A 261 -2.56 -4.75 4.44
CA PHE A 261 -3.80 -4.22 3.86
C PHE A 261 -3.65 -2.76 3.45
N LEU A 262 -4.28 -2.42 2.33
CA LEU A 262 -4.56 -1.02 1.97
C LEU A 262 -5.90 -0.58 2.58
N SER A 263 -6.04 0.71 2.87
CA SER A 263 -7.30 1.24 3.43
C SER A 263 -8.41 1.38 2.37
N GLY A 264 -8.05 1.50 1.08
CA GLY A 264 -8.96 1.21 -0.05
C GLY A 264 -10.27 1.98 -0.10
N GLY A 265 -10.29 3.26 0.31
CA GLY A 265 -11.52 4.06 0.28
C GLY A 265 -12.40 3.97 1.53
N GLN A 266 -12.13 3.03 2.45
CA GLN A 266 -12.80 2.93 3.76
C GLN A 266 -12.54 4.15 4.65
N SER A 267 -13.45 4.44 5.58
CA SER A 267 -13.16 5.42 6.64
C SER A 267 -11.98 4.94 7.51
N ASP A 268 -11.32 5.89 8.19
CA ASP A 268 -10.14 5.61 9.03
C ASP A 268 -10.50 4.63 10.18
N GLU A 269 -11.74 4.74 10.69
CA GLU A 269 -12.30 3.86 11.72
C GLU A 269 -12.62 2.46 11.17
N GLU A 270 -13.32 2.36 10.03
CA GLU A 270 -13.63 1.06 9.40
C GLU A 270 -12.34 0.26 9.09
N ALA A 271 -11.33 0.92 8.52
CA ALA A 271 -10.06 0.28 8.21
C ALA A 271 -9.34 -0.25 9.47
N SER A 272 -9.46 0.46 10.59
CA SER A 272 -8.91 0.02 11.89
C SER A 272 -9.71 -1.14 12.47
N LEU A 273 -11.05 -1.07 12.45
CA LEU A 273 -11.94 -2.11 12.98
C LEU A 273 -11.83 -3.43 12.22
N HIS A 274 -11.76 -3.38 10.89
CA HIS A 274 -11.58 -4.59 10.08
C HIS A 274 -10.21 -5.23 10.34
N LEU A 275 -9.14 -4.43 10.37
CA LEU A 275 -7.80 -4.93 10.67
C LEU A 275 -7.71 -5.56 12.07
N ASP A 276 -8.28 -4.90 13.08
CA ASP A 276 -8.38 -5.40 14.44
C ASP A 276 -9.13 -6.73 14.52
N THR A 277 -10.30 -6.80 13.87
CA THR A 277 -11.13 -8.01 13.86
C THR A 277 -10.42 -9.16 13.16
N MET A 278 -9.71 -8.92 12.05
CA MET A 278 -8.90 -9.94 11.37
C MET A 278 -7.73 -10.39 12.23
N SER A 279 -7.03 -9.46 12.89
CA SER A 279 -5.89 -9.77 13.75
C SER A 279 -6.29 -10.64 14.94
N LYS A 280 -7.51 -10.45 15.47
CA LYS A 280 -8.08 -11.29 16.55
C LYS A 280 -8.42 -12.72 16.12
N LEU A 281 -8.62 -13.00 14.83
CA LEU A 281 -8.91 -14.35 14.35
C LEU A 281 -7.71 -15.30 14.48
N GLY A 282 -6.48 -14.78 14.35
CA GLY A 282 -5.25 -15.54 14.52
C GLY A 282 -5.09 -16.75 13.59
N GLY A 283 -4.09 -17.60 13.87
CA GLY A 283 -3.86 -18.86 13.15
C GLY A 283 -3.62 -18.67 11.66
N LEU A 284 -2.84 -17.65 11.30
CA LEU A 284 -2.47 -17.33 9.92
C LEU A 284 -1.03 -17.76 9.65
N PRO A 285 -0.73 -18.29 8.46
CA PRO A 285 0.64 -18.66 8.09
C PRO A 285 1.52 -17.43 7.79
N TRP A 286 0.91 -16.26 7.58
CA TRP A 286 1.58 -15.00 7.27
C TRP A 286 1.49 -14.02 8.44
N HIS A 287 2.47 -13.13 8.53
CA HIS A 287 2.28 -11.87 9.25
C HIS A 287 1.31 -10.98 8.47
N LEU A 288 0.37 -10.39 9.21
CA LEU A 288 -0.69 -9.54 8.68
C LEU A 288 -0.62 -8.19 9.38
N THR A 289 -0.51 -7.11 8.62
CA THR A 289 -0.52 -5.74 9.15
C THR A 289 -1.11 -4.77 8.12
N PHE A 290 -0.84 -3.48 8.23
CA PHE A 290 -1.32 -2.43 7.35
C PHE A 290 -0.21 -1.83 6.47
N SER A 291 -0.62 -1.31 5.32
CA SER A 291 0.12 -0.36 4.49
C SER A 291 -0.83 0.78 4.11
N TYR A 292 -1.02 1.72 5.05
CA TYR A 292 -2.04 2.75 4.94
C TYR A 292 -1.45 4.10 4.54
N GLY A 293 -2.19 4.82 3.70
CA GLY A 293 -1.90 6.22 3.36
C GLY A 293 -2.89 7.14 4.06
N ARG A 294 -4.06 7.34 3.43
CA ARG A 294 -5.11 8.25 3.93
C ARG A 294 -5.48 7.98 5.39
N ALA A 295 -5.65 6.71 5.79
CA ALA A 295 -6.09 6.34 7.14
C ALA A 295 -5.11 6.71 8.28
N ILE A 296 -3.89 7.11 7.95
CA ILE A 296 -2.91 7.63 8.92
C ILE A 296 -2.68 9.13 8.72
N GLN A 297 -2.67 9.58 7.46
CA GLN A 297 -2.29 10.95 7.11
C GLN A 297 -3.40 11.99 7.29
N ASN A 298 -4.68 11.60 7.17
CA ASN A 298 -5.76 12.56 6.93
C ASN A 298 -5.89 13.64 8.01
N LEU A 299 -5.83 13.26 9.29
CA LEU A 299 -5.91 14.22 10.41
C LEU A 299 -4.69 15.15 10.46
N ALA A 300 -3.49 14.60 10.24
CA ALA A 300 -2.26 15.38 10.20
C ALA A 300 -2.27 16.39 9.04
N LEU A 301 -2.71 15.97 7.85
CA LEU A 301 -2.85 16.81 6.68
C LEU A 301 -3.84 17.97 6.91
N GLN A 302 -5.00 17.69 7.50
CA GLN A 302 -6.00 18.72 7.82
C GLN A 302 -5.46 19.72 8.84
N SER A 303 -4.79 19.24 9.89
CA SER A 303 -4.18 20.10 10.91
C SER A 303 -3.08 20.98 10.31
N TRP A 304 -2.19 20.40 9.53
CA TRP A 304 -1.11 21.12 8.85
C TRP A 304 -1.66 22.15 7.85
N ALA A 305 -2.66 21.79 7.04
CA ALA A 305 -3.26 22.72 6.10
C ALA A 305 -3.91 23.93 6.78
N LYS A 306 -4.49 23.73 7.98
CA LYS A 306 -5.08 24.80 8.78
C LYS A 306 -4.04 25.74 9.39
N ASN A 307 -2.90 25.21 9.83
CA ASN A 307 -1.80 26.00 10.40
C ASN A 307 -0.44 25.34 10.11
N PRO A 308 0.20 25.65 8.97
CA PRO A 308 1.46 25.02 8.57
C PRO A 308 2.62 25.23 9.54
N GLU A 309 2.58 26.29 10.35
CA GLU A 309 3.59 26.60 11.36
C GLU A 309 3.49 25.70 12.60
N ASP A 310 2.32 25.11 12.87
CA ASP A 310 2.11 24.17 13.98
C ASP A 310 2.39 22.73 13.56
N VAL A 311 3.64 22.49 13.19
CA VAL A 311 4.16 21.16 12.80
C VAL A 311 3.95 20.14 13.93
N ALA A 312 4.15 20.56 15.18
CA ALA A 312 4.09 19.67 16.34
C ALA A 312 2.68 19.07 16.55
N SER A 313 1.61 19.87 16.39
CA SER A 313 0.24 19.36 16.49
C SER A 313 -0.10 18.37 15.37
N ALA A 314 0.29 18.67 14.14
CA ALA A 314 0.07 17.78 13.01
C ALA A 314 0.85 16.45 13.14
N GLN A 315 2.10 16.50 13.61
CA GLN A 315 2.90 15.31 13.91
C GLN A 315 2.30 14.46 15.03
N ARG A 316 1.73 15.08 16.06
CA ARG A 316 1.02 14.37 17.13
C ARG A 316 -0.17 13.59 16.58
N LEU A 317 -0.98 14.20 15.72
CA LEU A 317 -2.13 13.53 15.09
C LEU A 317 -1.68 12.38 14.19
N LEU A 318 -0.56 12.54 13.46
CA LEU A 318 0.03 11.45 12.68
C LEU A 318 0.43 10.27 13.57
N LEU A 319 1.14 10.55 14.68
CA LEU A 319 1.60 9.55 15.62
C LEU A 319 0.44 8.82 16.30
N GLU A 320 -0.61 9.53 16.72
CA GLU A 320 -1.83 8.96 17.27
C GLU A 320 -2.52 8.02 16.27
N SER A 321 -2.57 8.42 15.00
CA SER A 321 -3.17 7.62 13.93
C SER A 321 -2.32 6.39 13.60
N ALA A 322 -0.99 6.51 13.60
CA ALA A 322 -0.07 5.39 13.45
C ALA A 322 -0.20 4.39 14.61
N LYS A 323 -0.24 4.89 15.86
CA LYS A 323 -0.45 4.08 17.07
C LYS A 323 -1.78 3.33 17.04
N ARG A 324 -2.85 3.99 16.60
CA ARG A 324 -4.17 3.38 16.46
C ARG A 324 -4.14 2.16 15.53
N ASN A 325 -3.56 2.32 14.35
CA ASN A 325 -3.45 1.24 13.37
C ASN A 325 -2.47 0.14 13.81
N SER A 326 -1.42 0.50 14.54
CA SER A 326 -0.52 -0.44 15.21
C SER A 326 -1.24 -1.29 16.26
N LEU A 327 -2.13 -0.71 17.06
CA LEU A 327 -2.96 -1.47 17.99
C LEU A 327 -3.96 -2.38 17.26
N ALA A 328 -4.52 -1.92 16.15
CA ALA A 328 -5.39 -2.75 15.30
C ALA A 328 -4.65 -3.95 14.70
N SER A 329 -3.41 -3.81 14.26
CA SER A 329 -2.62 -4.93 13.70
C SER A 329 -2.35 -6.07 14.70
N VAL A 330 -2.57 -5.83 16.00
CA VAL A 330 -2.42 -6.83 17.07
C VAL A 330 -3.70 -7.11 17.83
N GLY A 331 -4.86 -6.71 17.30
CA GLY A 331 -6.16 -7.01 17.91
C GLY A 331 -6.41 -6.29 19.24
N LYS A 332 -5.79 -5.11 19.43
CA LYS A 332 -5.89 -4.28 20.64
C LYS A 332 -6.49 -2.91 20.37
N TYR A 333 -7.16 -2.72 19.24
CA TYR A 333 -7.89 -1.48 18.97
C TYR A 333 -9.11 -1.39 19.90
N LYS A 334 -9.36 -0.19 20.43
CA LYS A 334 -10.44 0.11 21.37
C LYS A 334 -11.26 1.29 20.87
#